data_AF-A0A538AU85-F1
#
_entry.id   AF-A0A538AU85-F1
#
_cell.length_a   1.000
_cell.length_b   1.000
_cell.length_c   1.000
_cell.angle_alpha   90.00
_cell.angle_beta   90.00
_cell.angle_gamma   90.00
#
_symmetry.space_group_name_H-M   'P 1'
#
loop_
_entity.id
_entity.type
_entity.pdbx_description
1 polymer ?
#
loop_
_entity_poly.entity_id
_entity_poly.type
_entity_poly.pdbx_seq_one_letter_code
_entity_poly.pdbx_strand_id
1 'polypeptide(L)'
;MKSDRIDFAHESERQYARLLDFYQIEWEYEPRSFDIEWDEQGEVVKQFTPDFYLPQFETYIEVTTMNQKLVTKKNKKVRRLRELYPDCKIKIFYQRDYLALLQKYGLDRDGDDR
;
A
#
# COMPACT_ATOMS: atom_id res chain seq x y z
N MET A 1 10.65 -14.19 7.14
CA MET A 1 10.72 -12.70 7.16
C MET A 1 9.51 -12.17 7.95
N LYS A 2 9.43 -10.86 8.28
CA LYS A 2 8.28 -10.30 9.03
C LYS A 2 6.97 -10.54 8.26
N SER A 3 7.03 -10.44 6.93
CA SER A 3 5.95 -10.70 5.99
C SER A 3 5.37 -12.11 6.06
N ASP A 4 6.14 -13.12 6.49
CA ASP A 4 5.64 -14.51 6.52
C ASP A 4 4.76 -14.79 7.74
N ARG A 5 4.67 -13.83 8.67
CA ARG A 5 3.88 -13.94 9.91
C ARG A 5 2.56 -13.16 9.87
N ILE A 6 2.27 -12.48 8.76
CA ILE A 6 1.07 -11.67 8.59
C ILE A 6 0.14 -12.31 7.56
N ASP A 7 -1.15 -12.34 7.91
CA ASP A 7 -2.23 -12.74 7.03
C ASP A 7 -2.70 -11.54 6.22
N PHE A 8 -2.14 -11.38 5.03
CA PHE A 8 -2.51 -10.31 4.10
C PHE A 8 -3.85 -10.60 3.42
N ALA A 9 -4.66 -9.55 3.25
CA ALA A 9 -5.92 -9.61 2.52
C ALA A 9 -5.71 -9.92 1.02
N HIS A 10 -4.58 -9.46 0.45
CA HIS A 10 -4.24 -9.65 -0.96
C HIS A 10 -2.79 -10.10 -1.18
N GLU A 11 -2.57 -10.95 -2.20
CA GLU A 11 -1.22 -11.44 -2.54
C GLU A 11 -0.26 -10.30 -2.94
N SER A 12 -0.77 -9.21 -3.53
CA SER A 12 0.04 -8.03 -3.87
C SER A 12 0.62 -7.34 -2.63
N GLU A 13 -0.10 -7.36 -1.50
CA GLU A 13 0.39 -6.83 -0.22
C GLU A 13 1.50 -7.71 0.33
N ARG A 14 1.31 -9.05 0.30
CA ARG A 14 2.35 -10.01 0.71
C ARG A 14 3.65 -9.82 -0.07
N GLN A 15 3.55 -9.67 -1.39
CA GLN A 15 4.71 -9.45 -2.25
C GLN A 15 5.40 -8.11 -1.93
N TYR A 16 4.62 -7.06 -1.67
CA TYR A 16 5.17 -5.76 -1.26
C TYR A 16 5.84 -5.83 0.12
N ALA A 17 5.26 -6.54 1.09
CA ALA A 17 5.87 -6.73 2.40
C ALA A 17 7.19 -7.51 2.33
N ARG A 18 7.26 -8.58 1.53
CA ARG A 18 8.51 -9.32 1.28
C ARG A 18 9.58 -8.44 0.67
N LEU A 19 9.18 -7.52 -0.21
CA LEU A 19 10.09 -6.57 -0.81
C LEU A 19 10.68 -5.62 0.23
N LEU A 20 9.84 -5.07 1.10
CA LEU A 20 10.29 -4.18 2.17
C LEU A 20 11.22 -4.93 3.14
N ASP A 21 10.90 -6.18 3.47
CA ASP A 21 11.76 -7.05 4.28
C ASP A 21 13.12 -7.30 3.61
N PHE A 22 13.15 -7.56 2.31
CA PHE A 22 14.40 -7.76 1.56
C PHE A 22 15.31 -6.54 1.60
N TYR A 23 14.75 -5.34 1.44
CA TYR A 23 15.48 -4.07 1.56
C TYR A 23 15.66 -3.59 3.01
N GLN A 24 15.23 -4.37 4.00
CA GLN A 24 15.29 -4.03 5.43
C GLN A 24 14.62 -2.69 5.76
N ILE A 25 13.58 -2.33 5.01
CA ILE A 25 12.74 -1.15 5.29
C ILE A 25 11.75 -1.54 6.37
N GLU A 26 11.61 -0.75 7.44
CA GLU A 26 10.55 -1.02 8.42
C GLU A 26 9.19 -0.63 7.85
N TRP A 27 8.18 -1.40 8.24
CA TRP A 27 6.82 -1.19 7.78
C TRP A 27 5.81 -1.68 8.80
N GLU A 28 4.62 -1.12 8.77
CA GLU A 28 3.45 -1.55 9.53
C GLU A 28 2.32 -1.88 8.56
N TYR A 29 1.58 -2.96 8.80
CA TYR A 29 0.43 -3.36 7.98
C TYR A 29 -0.86 -2.84 8.59
N GLU A 30 -1.71 -2.23 7.76
CA GLU A 30 -2.98 -1.60 8.16
C GLU A 30 -2.88 -0.76 9.46
N PRO A 31 -1.91 0.15 9.55
CA PRO A 31 -1.49 0.80 10.80
C PRO A 31 -2.57 1.68 11.43
N ARG A 32 -3.45 2.26 10.60
CA ARG A 32 -4.47 3.21 11.03
C ARG A 32 -5.56 3.40 9.98
N SER A 33 -6.80 3.52 10.45
CA SER A 33 -7.95 3.96 9.64
C SER A 33 -8.17 5.47 9.74
N PHE A 34 -8.60 6.08 8.64
CA PHE A 34 -8.98 7.48 8.52
C PHE A 34 -10.44 7.60 8.12
N ASP A 35 -11.18 8.45 8.81
CA ASP A 35 -12.57 8.75 8.48
C ASP A 35 -12.58 9.69 7.26
N ILE A 36 -13.30 9.30 6.20
CA ILE A 36 -13.28 10.04 4.93
C ILE A 36 -14.66 10.52 4.47
N GLU A 37 -15.72 10.04 5.11
CA GLU A 37 -17.11 10.36 4.81
C GLU A 37 -17.99 10.18 6.06
N TRP A 38 -18.91 11.11 6.27
CA TRP A 38 -19.87 11.14 7.38
C TRP A 38 -21.29 11.36 6.84
N ASP A 39 -22.31 10.90 7.56
CA ASP A 39 -23.72 11.19 7.25
C ASP A 39 -24.18 12.57 7.78
N GLU A 40 -25.47 12.88 7.60
CA GLU A 40 -26.08 14.14 8.04
C GLU A 40 -26.09 14.30 9.57
N GLN A 41 -25.97 13.19 10.30
CA GLN A 41 -25.93 13.14 11.76
C GLN A 41 -24.49 13.26 12.29
N GLY A 42 -23.50 13.24 11.41
CA GLY A 42 -22.07 13.31 11.75
C GLY A 42 -21.45 11.96 12.07
N GLU A 43 -22.15 10.85 11.80
CA GLU A 43 -21.63 9.49 12.02
C GLU A 43 -20.75 9.05 10.85
N VAL A 44 -19.67 8.33 11.14
CA VAL A 44 -18.71 7.87 10.12
C VAL A 44 -19.35 6.79 9.24
N VAL A 45 -19.50 7.07 7.94
CA VAL A 45 -20.06 6.12 6.97
C VAL A 45 -19.00 5.46 6.10
N LYS A 46 -17.80 6.03 6.02
CA LYS A 46 -16.69 5.42 5.29
C LYS A 46 -15.34 5.75 5.90
N GLN A 47 -14.54 4.69 6.05
CA GLN A 47 -13.14 4.77 6.43
C GLN A 47 -12.23 4.33 5.28
N PHE A 48 -10.99 4.80 5.36
CA PHE A 48 -9.89 4.40 4.52
C PHE A 48 -8.71 3.99 5.38
N THR A 49 -8.27 2.75 5.22
CA THR A 49 -7.09 2.20 5.89
C THR A 49 -6.03 1.99 4.81
N PRO A 50 -4.89 2.70 4.84
CA PRO A 50 -3.79 2.43 3.92
C PRO A 50 -3.20 1.05 4.20
N ASP A 51 -2.78 0.36 3.13
CA ASP A 51 -2.24 -1.00 3.23
C ASP A 51 -0.96 -1.06 4.11
N PHE A 52 -0.08 -0.04 4.01
CA PHE A 52 1.16 0.03 4.81
C PHE A 52 1.48 1.43 5.32
N TYR A 53 2.30 1.51 6.37
CA TYR A 53 3.05 2.72 6.75
C TYR A 53 4.53 2.41 6.85
N LEU A 54 5.37 3.31 6.35
CA LEU A 54 6.83 3.21 6.40
C LEU A 54 7.36 4.29 7.36
N PRO A 55 7.72 3.93 8.61
CA PRO A 55 8.12 4.89 9.63
C PRO A 55 9.30 5.78 9.22
N GLN A 56 10.32 5.23 8.56
CA GLN A 56 11.50 5.99 8.11
C GLN A 56 11.17 7.12 7.15
N PHE A 57 10.07 6.99 6.40
CA PHE A 57 9.66 7.95 5.40
C PHE A 57 8.41 8.73 5.81
N GLU A 58 7.86 8.43 6.99
CA GLU A 58 6.60 8.94 7.50
C GLU A 58 5.47 8.86 6.45
N THR A 59 5.45 7.79 5.66
CA THR A 59 4.62 7.70 4.46
C THR A 59 3.74 6.46 4.48
N TYR A 60 2.46 6.66 4.22
CA TYR A 60 1.50 5.60 3.95
C TYR A 60 1.58 5.12 2.50
N ILE A 61 1.42 3.82 2.29
CA ILE A 61 1.41 3.19 0.98
C ILE A 61 0.08 2.48 0.79
N GLU A 62 -0.52 2.72 -0.37
CA GLU A 62 -1.66 1.96 -0.89
C GLU A 62 -1.18 1.12 -2.07
N VAL A 63 -1.15 -0.20 -1.91
CA VAL A 63 -0.83 -1.15 -2.98
C VAL A 63 -2.03 -1.26 -3.91
N THR A 64 -1.78 -1.09 -5.21
CA THR A 64 -2.82 -1.18 -6.24
C THR A 64 -2.39 -2.09 -7.37
N THR A 65 -3.29 -2.99 -7.76
CA THR A 65 -3.18 -3.78 -8.98
C THR A 65 -3.78 -3.01 -10.16
N MET A 66 -3.38 -3.33 -11.39
CA MET A 66 -3.81 -2.58 -12.59
C MET A 66 -5.25 -2.84 -13.06
N ASN A 67 -6.11 -3.36 -12.18
CA ASN A 67 -7.54 -3.42 -12.49
C ASN A 67 -8.13 -2.00 -12.43
N GLN A 68 -8.32 -1.39 -13.60
CA GLN A 68 -8.77 0.01 -13.74
C GLN A 68 -10.03 0.34 -12.93
N LYS A 69 -10.99 -0.59 -12.80
CA LYS A 69 -12.21 -0.34 -12.02
C LYS A 69 -11.94 -0.20 -10.52
N LEU A 70 -10.96 -0.93 -10.00
CA LEU A 70 -10.55 -0.88 -8.59
C LEU A 70 -9.67 0.36 -8.32
N VAL A 71 -8.78 0.69 -9.26
CA VAL A 71 -7.91 1.87 -9.20
C VAL A 71 -8.73 3.15 -9.06
N THR A 72 -9.81 3.34 -9.82
CA THR A 72 -10.63 4.56 -9.73
C THR A 72 -11.25 4.75 -8.34
N LYS A 73 -11.71 3.66 -7.70
CA LYS A 73 -12.26 3.71 -6.34
C LYS A 73 -11.18 4.02 -5.30
N LYS A 74 -10.02 3.35 -5.38
CA LYS A 74 -8.87 3.63 -4.49
C LYS A 74 -8.39 5.08 -4.64
N ASN A 75 -8.23 5.57 -5.87
CA ASN A 75 -7.85 6.95 -6.17
C ASN A 75 -8.82 7.97 -5.58
N LYS A 76 -10.14 7.71 -5.65
CA LYS A 76 -11.14 8.59 -5.04
C LYS A 76 -10.97 8.68 -3.51
N LYS A 77 -10.72 7.54 -2.85
CA LYS A 77 -10.46 7.51 -1.39
C LYS A 77 -9.17 8.23 -1.04
N VAL A 78 -8.08 7.98 -1.77
CA VAL A 78 -6.78 8.65 -1.55
C VAL A 78 -6.89 10.16 -1.76
N ARG A 79 -7.61 10.61 -2.80
CA ARG A 79 -7.87 12.03 -3.01
C ARG A 79 -8.64 12.63 -1.84
N ARG A 80 -9.70 11.96 -1.38
CA ARG A 80 -10.49 12.42 -0.24
C ARG A 80 -9.66 12.49 1.05
N LEU A 81 -8.79 11.51 1.27
CA LEU A 81 -7.84 11.51 2.38
C LEU A 81 -6.95 12.75 2.33
N ARG A 82 -6.35 13.06 1.17
CA ARG A 82 -5.49 14.25 1.01
C ARG A 82 -6.24 15.57 1.21
N GLU A 83 -7.52 15.62 0.87
CA GLU A 83 -8.36 16.80 1.12
C GLU A 83 -8.65 17.00 2.62
N LEU A 84 -8.84 15.92 3.37
CA LEU A 84 -9.18 15.97 4.81
C LEU A 84 -7.95 15.99 5.73
N TYR A 85 -6.86 15.36 5.31
CA TYR A 85 -5.62 15.16 6.05
C TYR A 85 -4.43 15.57 5.18
N PRO A 86 -4.22 16.88 4.96
CA PRO A 86 -3.19 17.37 4.04
C PRO A 86 -1.76 17.00 4.47
N ASP A 87 -1.53 16.84 5.78
CA ASP A 87 -0.22 16.46 6.33
C ASP A 87 0.04 14.95 6.20
N CYS A 88 -0.97 14.16 5.83
CA CYS A 88 -0.83 12.72 5.63
C CYS A 88 -0.14 12.42 4.30
N LYS A 89 1.14 12.04 4.36
CA LYS A 89 1.91 11.60 3.20
C LYS A 89 1.41 10.21 2.76
N ILE A 90 0.71 10.13 1.63
CA ILE A 90 0.26 8.87 1.05
C ILE A 90 0.70 8.71 -0.40
N LYS A 91 1.20 7.52 -0.76
CA LYS A 91 1.57 7.14 -2.14
C LYS A 91 0.82 5.89 -2.58
N ILE A 92 0.50 5.83 -3.86
CA ILE A 92 -0.08 4.65 -4.50
C ILE A 92 1.06 3.89 -5.18
N PHE A 93 1.20 2.61 -4.85
CA PHE A 93 2.22 1.75 -5.40
C PHE A 93 1.62 0.77 -6.39
N TYR A 94 2.02 0.89 -7.66
CA TYR A 94 1.59 -0.01 -8.71
C TYR A 94 2.53 -1.22 -8.78
N GLN A 95 2.01 -2.39 -8.42
CA GLN A 95 2.79 -3.65 -8.44
C GLN A 95 3.46 -3.90 -9.80
N ARG A 96 2.79 -3.56 -10.91
CA ARG A 96 3.31 -3.80 -12.27
C ARG A 96 4.50 -2.90 -12.62
N ASP A 97 4.54 -1.68 -12.11
CA ASP A 97 5.64 -0.74 -12.36
C ASP A 97 6.91 -1.23 -11.66
N TYR A 98 6.76 -1.86 -10.50
CA TYR A 98 7.86 -2.48 -9.79
C TYR A 98 8.37 -3.76 -10.45
N LEU A 99 7.47 -4.67 -10.86
CA LEU A 99 7.87 -5.86 -11.63
C LEU A 99 8.61 -5.48 -12.92
N ALA A 100 8.17 -4.40 -13.57
CA ALA A 100 8.87 -3.87 -14.73
C ALA A 100 10.25 -3.29 -14.39
N LEU A 101 10.42 -2.62 -13.25
CA LEU A 101 11.73 -2.17 -12.75
C LEU A 101 12.65 -3.36 -12.46
N LEU A 102 12.16 -4.39 -11.76
CA LEU A 102 12.93 -5.61 -11.46
C LEU A 102 13.44 -6.32 -12.72
N GLN A 103 12.56 -6.54 -13.70
CA GLN A 103 12.94 -7.14 -14.98
C GLN A 103 13.96 -6.27 -15.74
N LYS A 104 13.79 -4.94 -15.68
CA LYS A 104 14.71 -4.00 -16.33
C LYS A 104 16.11 -4.03 -15.72
N TYR A 105 16.24 -4.30 -14.41
CA TYR A 105 17.52 -4.38 -13.70
C TYR A 105 18.06 -5.81 -13.55
N GLY A 106 17.40 -6.83 -14.14
CA GLY A 106 17.87 -8.23 -14.11
C GLY A 106 17.82 -8.90 -12.74
N LEU A 107 17.07 -8.32 -11.79
CA LEU A 107 16.91 -8.82 -10.42
C LEU A 107 15.84 -9.93 -10.32
N ASP A 108 15.30 -10.38 -11.45
CA ASP A 108 14.37 -11.51 -11.56
C ASP A 108 15.08 -12.88 -11.63
N ARG A 109 16.42 -12.90 -11.67
CA ARG A 109 17.22 -14.12 -11.92
C ARG A 109 18.02 -14.70 -10.76
N ASP A 110 17.92 -14.16 -9.55
CA ASP A 110 18.64 -14.72 -8.39
C ASP A 110 17.75 -15.67 -7.55
N GLY A 111 17.03 -16.57 -8.23
CA GLY A 111 16.18 -17.58 -7.61
C GLY A 111 16.36 -19.00 -8.18
N ASP A 112 17.32 -19.21 -9.08
CA ASP A 112 17.67 -20.52 -9.63
C ASP A 112 19.18 -20.74 -9.49
N ASP A 113 19.63 -20.86 -8.25
CA ASP A 113 20.89 -21.55 -7.95
C ASP A 113 20.87 -22.04 -6.49
N ARG A 114 20.17 -23.15 -6.28
CA ARG A 114 20.57 -24.26 -5.38
C ARG A 114 19.62 -25.45 -5.43
#